data_AF-A0A8G2DVM4-F1
#
_entry.id   AF-A0A8G2DVM4-F1
#
_cell.length_a   1.000
_cell.length_b   1.000
_cell.length_c   1.000
_cell.angle_alpha   90.00
_cell.angle_beta   90.00
_cell.angle_gamma   90.00
#
_symmetry.space_group_name_H-M   'P 1'
#
loop_
_entity.id
_entity.type
_entity.pdbx_description
1 polymer ?
#
loop_
_entity_poly.entity_id
_entity_poly.type
_entity_poly.pdbx_seq_one_letter_code
_entity_poly.pdbx_strand_id
1 'polypeptide(L)'
;MTDALLIRIAEALERLAPPPPSCADLAAFPAYVWDGRAIHAVEAFAPVDYALLTGIDAQKGALLDNSRRHAAGHAAHDVLLWGARGTGKSAAVASVVGLLQAEGQDIALMQCAIDELASLPALFALLRGTTRPFILFLDDLGFEEQGVGDARALRSLLQGGTAARPANVRLYVTSNRRHIVPRHLSEQDDPINPRDVVDDKMALSDRFGLSLGFHALDQDAYVAIVGGYAAKLDLAFDPLEAIQWATQRGSRSGRVAWQYVVDLAGRNGLSV
;
A
#
# COMPACT_ATOMS: atom_id res chain seq x y z
N MET A 1 8.22 -28.45 -47.14
CA MET A 1 7.98 -27.18 -46.44
C MET A 1 9.35 -26.56 -46.19
N THR A 2 9.63 -25.34 -46.63
CA THR A 2 10.97 -24.74 -46.51
C THR A 2 11.18 -24.20 -45.09
N ASP A 3 12.40 -24.30 -44.55
CA ASP A 3 12.75 -23.81 -43.21
C ASP A 3 12.40 -22.33 -43.01
N ALA A 4 12.52 -21.52 -44.07
CA ALA A 4 12.12 -20.12 -44.03
C ALA A 4 10.62 -19.91 -43.75
N LEU A 5 9.76 -20.82 -44.22
CA LEU A 5 8.32 -20.76 -43.94
C LEU A 5 8.03 -21.17 -42.49
N LEU A 6 8.75 -22.18 -41.98
CA LEU A 6 8.66 -22.63 -40.59
C LEU A 6 9.10 -21.55 -39.60
N ILE A 7 10.23 -20.88 -39.86
CA ILE A 7 10.73 -19.77 -39.04
C ILE A 7 9.74 -18.61 -39.02
N ARG A 8 9.21 -18.21 -40.18
CA ARG A 8 8.22 -17.13 -40.26
C ARG A 8 6.92 -17.45 -39.51
N ILE A 9 6.50 -18.72 -39.50
CA ILE A 9 5.35 -19.17 -38.70
C ILE A 9 5.71 -19.13 -37.21
N ALA A 10 6.89 -19.60 -36.80
CA ALA A 10 7.35 -19.54 -35.41
C ALA A 10 7.43 -18.09 -34.91
N GLU A 11 8.04 -17.18 -35.66
CA GLU A 11 8.12 -15.74 -35.33
C GLU A 11 6.74 -15.05 -35.30
N ALA A 12 5.79 -15.49 -36.13
CA ALA A 12 4.41 -15.01 -36.07
C ALA A 12 3.71 -15.54 -34.81
N LEU A 13 3.93 -16.80 -34.44
CA LEU A 13 3.39 -17.40 -33.23
C LEU A 13 4.02 -16.79 -31.97
N GLU A 14 5.32 -16.52 -31.94
CA GLU A 14 6.00 -15.83 -30.83
C GLU A 14 5.52 -14.38 -30.66
N ARG A 15 5.16 -13.68 -31.74
CA ARG A 15 4.51 -12.36 -31.63
C ARG A 15 3.07 -12.44 -31.13
N LEU A 16 2.34 -13.49 -31.50
CA LEU A 16 0.96 -13.71 -31.07
C LEU A 16 0.87 -14.23 -29.62
N ALA A 17 1.86 -15.00 -29.19
CA ALA A 17 1.96 -15.60 -27.87
C ALA A 17 3.43 -15.54 -27.40
N PRO A 18 3.91 -14.37 -26.94
CA PRO A 18 5.26 -14.24 -26.43
C PRO A 18 5.47 -15.21 -25.24
N PRO A 19 6.72 -15.68 -25.02
CA PRO A 19 7.02 -16.52 -23.87
C PRO A 19 6.52 -15.83 -22.59
N PRO A 20 5.93 -16.58 -21.65
CA PRO A 20 5.41 -16.00 -20.43
C PRO A 20 6.53 -15.22 -19.73
N PRO A 21 6.24 -13.99 -19.24
CA PRO A 21 7.25 -13.18 -18.56
C PRO A 21 7.92 -13.97 -17.44
N SER A 22 9.25 -13.87 -17.35
CA SER A 22 10.02 -14.51 -16.29
C SER A 22 9.59 -13.96 -14.95
N CYS A 23 9.04 -14.81 -14.09
CA CYS A 23 8.67 -14.46 -12.72
C CYS A 23 9.94 -14.28 -11.88
N ALA A 24 10.00 -13.22 -11.07
CA ALA A 24 11.11 -13.00 -10.14
C ALA A 24 11.22 -14.14 -9.11
N ASP A 25 12.44 -14.41 -8.64
CA ASP A 25 12.67 -15.33 -7.53
C ASP A 25 12.08 -14.75 -6.24
N LEU A 26 11.06 -15.42 -5.71
CA LEU A 26 10.30 -15.03 -4.52
C LEU A 26 11.09 -15.10 -3.21
N ALA A 27 12.27 -15.73 -3.21
CA ALA A 27 13.17 -15.76 -2.06
C ALA A 27 14.25 -14.67 -2.10
N ALA A 28 14.51 -14.05 -3.25
CA ALA A 28 15.72 -13.24 -3.45
C ALA A 28 15.58 -11.76 -3.07
N PHE A 29 14.39 -11.18 -3.16
CA PHE A 29 14.18 -9.73 -3.04
C PHE A 29 13.32 -9.34 -1.83
N PRO A 30 13.48 -8.13 -1.29
CA PRO A 30 12.71 -7.64 -0.15
C PRO A 30 11.28 -7.21 -0.52
N ALA A 31 11.06 -6.81 -1.78
CA ALA A 31 9.76 -6.37 -2.26
C ALA A 31 9.55 -6.71 -3.73
N TYR A 32 8.29 -6.79 -4.13
CA TYR A 32 7.84 -7.19 -5.45
C TYR A 32 6.62 -6.39 -5.90
N VAL A 33 6.40 -6.34 -7.21
CA VAL A 33 5.18 -5.79 -7.84
C VAL A 33 4.51 -6.86 -8.68
N TRP A 34 3.20 -7.01 -8.53
CA TRP A 34 2.36 -7.81 -9.43
C TRP A 34 1.70 -6.90 -10.46
N ASP A 35 1.87 -7.22 -11.75
CA ASP A 35 1.34 -6.45 -12.88
C ASP A 35 0.11 -7.08 -13.54
N GLY A 36 -0.45 -8.13 -12.92
CA GLY A 36 -1.55 -8.91 -13.49
C GLY A 36 -1.14 -10.21 -14.17
N ARG A 37 0.15 -10.36 -14.51
CA ARG A 37 0.68 -11.50 -15.28
C ARG A 37 1.94 -12.09 -14.68
N ALA A 38 2.86 -11.25 -14.19
CA ALA A 38 4.12 -11.63 -13.61
C ALA A 38 4.45 -10.85 -12.34
N ILE A 39 5.34 -11.46 -11.55
CA ILE A 39 5.93 -10.84 -10.37
C ILE A 39 7.27 -10.24 -10.76
N HIS A 40 7.41 -8.94 -10.53
CA HIS A 40 8.64 -8.18 -10.77
C HIS A 40 9.33 -7.88 -9.45
N ALA A 41 10.65 -7.99 -9.41
CA ALA A 41 11.44 -7.62 -8.25
C ALA A 41 11.53 -6.09 -8.12
N VAL A 42 11.49 -5.58 -6.89
CA VAL A 42 11.85 -4.20 -6.57
C VAL A 42 13.32 -4.19 -6.13
N GLU A 43 14.21 -3.82 -7.05
CA GLU A 43 15.67 -3.87 -6.80
C GLU A 43 16.12 -2.87 -5.72
N ALA A 44 15.47 -1.71 -5.62
CA ALA A 44 15.83 -0.65 -4.67
C ALA A 44 14.69 -0.41 -3.66
N PHE A 45 14.42 -1.40 -2.81
CA PHE A 45 13.46 -1.24 -1.72
C PHE A 45 14.07 -0.45 -0.55
N ALA A 46 13.85 0.86 -0.55
CA ALA A 46 14.31 1.79 0.50
C ALA A 46 13.11 2.49 1.15
N PRO A 47 12.39 1.83 2.07
CA PRO A 47 11.27 2.45 2.76
C PRO A 47 11.74 3.59 3.68
N VAL A 48 10.80 4.47 4.02
CA VAL A 48 11.04 5.49 5.06
C VAL A 48 11.42 4.78 6.36
N ASP A 49 12.31 5.41 7.12
CA ASP A 49 12.68 4.89 8.43
C ASP A 49 11.47 4.92 9.38
N TYR A 50 11.17 3.77 9.99
CA TYR A 50 10.06 3.59 10.92
C TYR A 50 10.06 4.61 12.05
N ALA A 51 11.24 5.04 12.51
CA ALA A 51 11.38 6.03 13.57
C ALA A 51 10.89 7.43 13.16
N LEU A 52 10.95 7.76 11.86
CA LEU A 52 10.52 9.08 11.33
C LEU A 52 9.01 9.21 11.15
N LEU A 53 8.28 8.10 11.25
CA LEU A 53 6.83 8.09 11.17
C LEU A 53 6.20 8.59 12.49
N THR A 54 6.25 9.90 12.71
CA THR A 54 5.79 10.57 13.93
C THR A 54 4.29 10.87 13.90
N GLY A 55 3.63 10.84 15.06
CA GLY A 55 2.20 11.20 15.20
C GLY A 55 1.23 10.10 14.79
N ILE A 56 1.76 8.92 14.45
CA ILE A 56 1.01 7.70 14.13
C ILE A 56 1.53 6.49 14.90
N ASP A 57 2.12 6.73 16.08
CA ASP A 57 2.84 5.72 16.87
C ASP A 57 1.97 4.52 17.26
N ALA A 58 0.71 4.77 17.67
CA ALA A 58 -0.24 3.71 17.96
C ALA A 58 -0.56 2.85 16.73
N GLN A 59 -0.78 3.50 15.57
CA GLN A 59 -1.10 2.83 14.31
C GLN A 59 0.09 2.01 13.81
N LYS A 60 1.30 2.58 13.77
CA LYS A 60 2.50 1.87 13.31
C LYS A 60 2.93 0.77 14.29
N GLY A 61 2.67 0.92 15.59
CA GLY A 61 2.89 -0.11 16.60
C GLY A 61 1.98 -1.32 16.39
N ALA A 62 0.67 -1.09 16.29
CA ALA A 62 -0.30 -2.16 16.02
C ALA A 62 -0.04 -2.87 14.69
N LEU A 63 0.34 -2.12 13.66
CA LEU A 63 0.74 -2.64 12.35
C LEU A 63 1.99 -3.54 12.46
N LEU A 64 3.01 -3.10 13.21
CA LEU A 64 4.24 -3.84 13.45
C LEU A 64 3.97 -5.15 14.19
N ASP A 65 3.19 -5.11 15.27
CA ASP A 65 2.89 -6.31 16.06
C ASP A 65 2.08 -7.35 15.28
N ASN A 66 1.15 -6.91 14.43
CA ASN A 66 0.43 -7.79 13.52
C ASN A 66 1.34 -8.38 12.44
N SER A 67 2.21 -7.55 11.85
CA SER A 67 3.15 -7.98 10.81
C SER A 67 4.21 -8.94 11.34
N ARG A 68 4.71 -8.71 12.57
CA ARG A 68 5.68 -9.59 13.24
C ARG A 68 5.10 -10.97 13.51
N ARG A 69 3.83 -11.04 13.94
CA ARG A 69 3.12 -12.33 14.07
C ARG A 69 3.04 -13.05 12.74
N HIS A 70 2.71 -12.35 11.65
CA HIS A 70 2.67 -12.93 10.31
C HIS A 70 4.03 -13.43 9.85
N ALA A 71 5.09 -12.63 10.06
CA ALA A 71 6.47 -13.01 9.74
C ALA A 71 6.91 -14.29 10.47
N ALA A 72 6.45 -14.49 11.70
CA ALA A 72 6.70 -15.71 12.48
C ALA A 72 5.78 -16.90 12.11
N GLY A 73 4.90 -16.75 11.11
CA GLY A 73 3.92 -17.78 10.73
C GLY A 73 2.73 -17.93 11.70
N HIS A 74 2.54 -16.99 12.62
CA HIS A 74 1.43 -16.97 13.56
C HIS A 74 0.17 -16.33 12.96
N ALA A 75 -0.97 -16.50 13.65
CA ALA A 75 -2.21 -15.86 13.26
C ALA A 75 -2.09 -14.32 13.28
N ALA A 76 -2.44 -13.71 12.15
CA ALA A 76 -2.42 -12.27 11.94
C ALA A 76 -3.67 -11.83 11.15
N HIS A 77 -4.07 -10.59 11.35
CA HIS A 77 -5.21 -10.00 10.68
C HIS A 77 -4.83 -9.42 9.33
N ASP A 78 -5.81 -9.41 8.43
CA ASP A 78 -5.81 -8.45 7.33
C ASP A 78 -6.06 -7.06 7.86
N VAL A 79 -5.43 -6.07 7.23
CA VAL A 79 -5.36 -4.71 7.75
C VAL A 79 -5.98 -3.72 6.77
N LEU A 80 -6.88 -2.88 7.29
CA LEU A 80 -7.40 -1.71 6.60
C LEU A 80 -6.80 -0.44 7.18
N LEU A 81 -6.04 0.30 6.38
CA LEU A 81 -5.50 1.61 6.75
C LEU A 81 -6.35 2.69 6.10
N TRP A 82 -7.09 3.46 6.88
CA TRP A 82 -8.01 4.45 6.33
C TRP A 82 -7.78 5.83 6.92
N GLY A 83 -8.06 6.88 6.15
CA GLY A 83 -7.82 8.22 6.67
C GLY A 83 -7.62 9.31 5.65
N ALA A 84 -7.05 10.43 6.09
CA ALA A 84 -6.67 11.52 5.22
C ALA A 84 -5.51 11.10 4.27
N ARG A 85 -5.36 11.82 3.16
CA ARG A 85 -4.24 11.62 2.21
C ARG A 85 -2.95 12.20 2.80
N GLY A 86 -1.81 11.59 2.50
CA GLY A 86 -0.49 12.10 2.92
C GLY A 86 -0.14 11.90 4.41
N THR A 87 -0.95 11.17 5.17
CA THR A 87 -0.72 10.85 6.60
C THR A 87 0.22 9.67 6.85
N GLY A 88 0.79 9.08 5.80
CA GLY A 88 1.79 8.01 5.92
C GLY A 88 1.24 6.58 5.90
N LYS A 89 0.02 6.31 5.43
CA LYS A 89 -0.56 4.95 5.35
C LYS A 89 0.34 3.96 4.59
N SER A 90 0.65 4.25 3.32
CA SER A 90 1.50 3.39 2.48
C SER A 90 2.94 3.34 3.00
N ALA A 91 3.45 4.48 3.48
CA ALA A 91 4.77 4.55 4.10
C ALA A 91 4.88 3.66 5.34
N ALA A 92 3.85 3.61 6.19
CA ALA A 92 3.82 2.77 7.39
C ALA A 92 3.93 1.28 7.04
N VAL A 93 3.23 0.80 6.01
CA VAL A 93 3.32 -0.60 5.56
C VAL A 93 4.74 -0.93 5.11
N ALA A 94 5.30 -0.11 4.21
CA ALA A 94 6.65 -0.33 3.69
C ALA A 94 7.72 -0.25 4.80
N SER A 95 7.59 0.72 5.72
CA SER A 95 8.54 0.92 6.84
C SER A 95 8.48 -0.22 7.85
N VAL A 96 7.30 -0.77 8.13
CA VAL A 96 7.15 -1.95 9.00
C VAL A 96 7.81 -3.18 8.37
N VAL A 97 7.61 -3.42 7.07
CA VAL A 97 8.28 -4.53 6.38
C VAL A 97 9.80 -4.34 6.40
N GLY A 98 10.29 -3.14 6.06
CA GLY A 98 11.72 -2.82 6.09
C GLY A 98 12.34 -3.00 7.48
N LEU A 99 11.64 -2.60 8.54
CA LEU A 99 12.09 -2.81 9.92
C LEU A 99 12.19 -4.30 10.26
N LEU A 100 11.16 -5.09 9.94
CA LEU A 100 11.19 -6.53 10.20
C LEU A 100 12.30 -7.24 9.43
N GLN A 101 12.55 -6.84 8.18
CA GLN A 101 13.68 -7.35 7.39
C GLN A 101 15.02 -6.99 8.02
N ALA A 102 15.19 -5.76 8.52
CA ALA A 102 16.37 -5.34 9.25
C ALA A 102 16.55 -6.11 10.59
N GLU A 103 15.45 -6.55 11.21
CA GLU A 103 15.43 -7.46 12.37
C GLU A 103 15.72 -8.94 11.99
N GLY A 104 15.94 -9.24 10.70
CA GLY A 104 16.26 -10.58 10.20
C GLY A 104 15.04 -11.46 9.90
N GLN A 105 13.83 -10.90 9.87
CA GLN A 105 12.63 -11.64 9.49
C GLN A 105 12.55 -11.81 7.97
N ASP A 106 12.27 -13.03 7.52
CA ASP A 106 12.11 -13.35 6.10
C ASP A 106 10.69 -13.04 5.61
N ILE A 107 10.31 -11.76 5.61
CA ILE A 107 9.02 -11.26 5.11
C ILE A 107 9.23 -10.39 3.89
N ALA A 108 8.30 -10.42 2.92
CA ALA A 108 8.34 -9.58 1.74
C ALA A 108 7.08 -8.73 1.54
N LEU A 109 7.26 -7.55 0.94
CA LEU A 109 6.17 -6.73 0.47
C LEU A 109 5.81 -7.10 -0.97
N MET A 110 4.54 -7.42 -1.23
CA MET A 110 4.01 -7.63 -2.57
C MET A 110 3.04 -6.49 -2.87
N GLN A 111 3.41 -5.56 -3.74
CA GLN A 111 2.49 -4.51 -4.18
C GLN A 111 1.66 -4.99 -5.37
N CYS A 112 0.36 -4.72 -5.34
CA CYS A 112 -0.55 -5.02 -6.44
C CYS A 112 -1.44 -3.80 -6.70
N ALA A 113 -1.63 -3.46 -7.97
CA ALA A 113 -2.59 -2.44 -8.35
C ALA A 113 -4.02 -2.93 -8.07
N ILE A 114 -4.93 -2.00 -7.80
CA ILE A 114 -6.32 -2.35 -7.52
C ILE A 114 -7.05 -2.87 -8.76
N ASP A 115 -6.67 -2.38 -9.94
CA ASP A 115 -7.21 -2.82 -11.23
C ASP A 115 -6.88 -4.31 -11.51
N GLU A 116 -5.91 -4.87 -10.77
CA GLU A 116 -5.47 -6.26 -10.87
C GLU A 116 -6.13 -7.19 -9.84
N LEU A 117 -7.20 -6.76 -9.17
CA LEU A 117 -7.94 -7.62 -8.23
C LEU A 117 -8.41 -8.95 -8.86
N ALA A 118 -8.81 -8.92 -10.12
CA ALA A 118 -9.28 -10.11 -10.84
C ALA A 118 -8.16 -11.14 -11.10
N SER A 119 -6.89 -10.72 -11.11
CA SER A 119 -5.73 -11.60 -11.35
C SER A 119 -5.13 -12.17 -10.06
N LEU A 120 -5.62 -11.75 -8.88
CA LEU A 120 -5.15 -12.27 -7.58
C LEU A 120 -5.22 -13.79 -7.41
N PRO A 121 -6.22 -14.53 -7.93
CA PRO A 121 -6.20 -16.00 -7.87
C PRO A 121 -4.93 -16.62 -8.50
N ALA A 122 -4.43 -16.02 -9.59
CA ALA A 122 -3.20 -16.47 -10.24
C ALA A 122 -1.98 -16.13 -9.37
N LEU A 123 -1.91 -14.92 -8.82
CA LEU A 123 -0.87 -14.53 -7.86
C LEU A 123 -0.83 -15.47 -6.64
N PHE A 124 -1.98 -15.80 -6.06
CA PHE A 124 -2.08 -16.74 -4.95
C PHE A 124 -1.62 -18.15 -5.30
N ALA A 125 -1.79 -18.59 -6.55
CA ALA A 125 -1.24 -19.86 -7.01
C ALA A 125 0.29 -19.85 -7.03
N LEU A 126 0.91 -18.75 -7.43
CA LEU A 126 2.36 -18.57 -7.39
C LEU A 126 2.87 -18.52 -5.94
N LEU A 127 2.23 -17.72 -5.08
CA LEU A 127 2.64 -17.56 -3.68
C LEU A 127 2.42 -18.80 -2.80
N ARG A 128 1.55 -19.73 -3.23
CA ARG A 128 1.39 -21.05 -2.58
C ARG A 128 2.64 -21.92 -2.66
N GLY A 129 3.49 -21.71 -3.67
CA GLY A 129 4.71 -22.49 -3.87
C GLY A 129 5.84 -22.18 -2.88
N THR A 130 5.65 -21.20 -1.99
CA THR A 130 6.65 -20.75 -1.02
C THR A 130 6.07 -20.68 0.38
N THR A 131 6.91 -20.89 1.39
CA THR A 131 6.57 -20.73 2.80
C THR A 131 6.83 -19.30 3.31
N ARG A 132 7.51 -18.47 2.51
CA ARG A 132 7.86 -17.09 2.87
C ARG A 132 6.59 -16.26 3.12
N PRO A 133 6.47 -15.55 4.25
CA PRO A 133 5.40 -14.61 4.50
C PRO A 133 5.43 -13.40 3.55
N PHE A 134 4.27 -13.06 2.98
CA PHE A 134 4.06 -11.87 2.17
C PHE A 134 2.98 -10.98 2.77
N ILE A 135 3.22 -9.67 2.77
CA ILE A 135 2.18 -8.65 2.89
C ILE A 135 1.80 -8.24 1.47
N LEU A 136 0.60 -8.63 1.03
CA LEU A 136 -0.01 -8.14 -0.20
C LEU A 136 -0.61 -6.77 0.06
N PHE A 137 -0.02 -5.75 -0.52
CA PHE A 137 -0.38 -4.35 -0.34
C PHE A 137 -1.16 -3.81 -1.54
N LEU A 138 -2.38 -3.35 -1.28
CA LEU A 138 -3.24 -2.64 -2.24
C LEU A 138 -3.37 -1.18 -1.80
N ASP A 139 -2.96 -0.25 -2.65
CA ASP A 139 -3.00 1.19 -2.31
C ASP A 139 -4.23 1.89 -2.90
N ASP A 140 -4.70 2.93 -2.19
CA ASP A 140 -5.76 3.88 -2.57
C ASP A 140 -7.08 3.24 -3.08
N LEU A 141 -7.67 2.32 -2.30
CA LEU A 141 -9.02 1.80 -2.57
C LEU A 141 -10.05 2.94 -2.59
N GLY A 142 -10.48 3.28 -3.80
CA GLY A 142 -11.54 4.23 -4.10
C GLY A 142 -12.88 3.51 -4.30
N PHE A 143 -13.95 4.08 -3.76
CA PHE A 143 -15.32 3.53 -3.89
C PHE A 143 -16.22 4.50 -4.65
N GLU A 144 -15.75 4.98 -5.80
CA GLU A 144 -16.55 5.74 -6.78
C GLU A 144 -17.34 4.74 -7.65
N GLU A 145 -18.25 5.17 -8.53
CA GLU A 145 -19.16 4.26 -9.28
C GLU A 145 -18.44 3.14 -10.03
N GLN A 146 -17.20 3.37 -10.47
CA GLN A 146 -16.34 2.36 -11.10
C GLN A 146 -15.70 1.37 -10.10
N GLY A 147 -15.53 1.75 -8.83
CA GLY A 147 -14.88 0.96 -7.77
C GLY A 147 -15.83 0.09 -6.92
N VAL A 148 -17.14 0.08 -7.19
CA VAL A 148 -18.10 -0.82 -6.52
C VAL A 148 -17.76 -2.30 -6.82
N GLY A 149 -17.26 -2.58 -8.03
CA GLY A 149 -16.76 -3.90 -8.42
C GLY A 149 -15.60 -4.37 -7.54
N ASP A 150 -14.65 -3.47 -7.28
CA ASP A 150 -13.44 -3.74 -6.50
C ASP A 150 -13.77 -4.05 -5.04
N ALA A 151 -14.66 -3.26 -4.43
CA ALA A 151 -15.11 -3.50 -3.06
C ALA A 151 -15.79 -4.87 -2.89
N ARG A 152 -16.60 -5.27 -3.88
CA ARG A 152 -17.27 -6.59 -3.88
C ARG A 152 -16.28 -7.72 -4.09
N ALA A 153 -15.33 -7.57 -5.03
CA ALA A 153 -14.28 -8.55 -5.27
C ALA A 153 -13.41 -8.75 -4.01
N LEU A 154 -13.00 -7.64 -3.38
CA LEU A 154 -12.22 -7.66 -2.15
C LEU A 154 -12.97 -8.31 -0.99
N ARG A 155 -14.27 -8.03 -0.85
CA ARG A 155 -15.14 -8.69 0.14
C ARG A 155 -15.20 -10.20 -0.09
N SER A 156 -15.35 -10.64 -1.34
CA SER A 156 -15.36 -12.07 -1.68
C SER A 156 -14.03 -12.76 -1.33
N LEU A 157 -12.91 -12.08 -1.58
CA LEU A 157 -11.58 -12.55 -1.20
C LEU A 157 -11.41 -12.70 0.32
N LEU A 158 -11.85 -11.71 1.10
CA LEU A 158 -11.79 -11.73 2.56
C LEU A 158 -12.70 -12.80 3.19
N GLN A 159 -13.81 -13.15 2.53
CA GLN A 159 -14.72 -14.20 2.99
C GLN A 159 -14.26 -15.62 2.62
N GLY A 160 -13.15 -15.77 1.88
CA GLY A 160 -12.62 -17.06 1.49
C GLY A 160 -13.30 -17.64 0.23
N GLY A 161 -13.38 -16.85 -0.84
CA GLY A 161 -13.84 -17.30 -2.16
C GLY A 161 -13.12 -18.55 -2.69
N THR A 162 -13.65 -19.12 -3.78
CA THR A 162 -13.28 -20.44 -4.35
C THR A 162 -11.79 -20.64 -4.64
N ALA A 163 -11.01 -19.58 -4.87
CA ALA A 163 -9.56 -19.63 -4.92
C ALA A 163 -8.98 -19.15 -3.57
N ALA A 164 -8.86 -20.09 -2.61
CA ALA A 164 -8.44 -19.76 -1.25
C ALA A 164 -7.06 -19.07 -1.22
N ARG A 165 -6.99 -17.90 -0.59
CA ARG A 165 -5.73 -17.19 -0.30
C ARG A 165 -4.83 -18.05 0.59
N PRO A 166 -3.53 -18.20 0.29
CA PRO A 166 -2.65 -19.02 1.10
C PRO A 166 -2.32 -18.37 2.46
N ALA A 167 -2.00 -19.19 3.45
CA ALA A 167 -1.82 -18.75 4.84
C ALA A 167 -0.63 -17.79 5.02
N ASN A 168 0.38 -17.90 4.15
CA ASN A 168 1.55 -17.04 4.10
C ASN A 168 1.27 -15.64 3.51
N VAL A 169 0.03 -15.32 3.11
CA VAL A 169 -0.32 -13.99 2.59
C VAL A 169 -1.31 -13.27 3.51
N ARG A 170 -0.98 -12.04 3.91
CA ARG A 170 -1.92 -11.10 4.54
C ARG A 170 -2.17 -9.91 3.64
N LEU A 171 -3.41 -9.44 3.64
CA LEU A 171 -3.87 -8.35 2.80
C LEU A 171 -3.88 -7.04 3.58
N TYR A 172 -3.14 -6.05 3.10
CA TYR A 172 -3.05 -4.71 3.68
C TYR A 172 -3.58 -3.73 2.64
N VAL A 173 -4.64 -3.01 2.97
CA VAL A 173 -5.34 -2.13 2.03
C VAL A 173 -5.37 -0.71 2.57
N THR A 174 -5.04 0.29 1.75
CA THR A 174 -5.31 1.68 2.11
C THR A 174 -6.59 2.19 1.47
N SER A 175 -7.30 3.09 2.16
CA SER A 175 -8.43 3.81 1.58
C SER A 175 -8.52 5.24 2.12
N ASN A 176 -9.13 6.15 1.37
CA ASN A 176 -9.42 7.47 1.91
C ASN A 176 -10.67 7.44 2.79
N ARG A 177 -10.66 8.21 3.89
CA ARG A 177 -11.77 8.29 4.85
C ARG A 177 -13.13 8.49 4.19
N ARG A 178 -13.20 9.34 3.15
CA ARG A 178 -14.43 9.64 2.39
C ARG A 178 -15.06 8.43 1.70
N HIS A 179 -14.28 7.38 1.47
CA HIS A 179 -14.77 6.18 0.81
C HIS A 179 -15.21 5.09 1.80
N ILE A 180 -14.89 5.24 3.09
CA ILE A 180 -15.32 4.32 4.16
C ILE A 180 -16.41 4.95 5.04
N VAL A 181 -16.29 6.24 5.37
CA VAL A 181 -17.22 6.96 6.26
C VAL A 181 -18.09 7.89 5.42
N PRO A 182 -19.43 7.69 5.37
CA PRO A 182 -20.33 8.59 4.66
C PRO A 182 -20.27 10.00 5.27
N ARG A 183 -20.29 11.04 4.43
CA ARG A 183 -20.69 12.37 4.90
C ARG A 183 -22.20 12.41 5.04
N HIS A 184 -22.71 13.21 5.98
CA HIS A 184 -24.14 13.46 6.17
C HIS A 184 -24.86 13.61 4.83
N LEU A 185 -25.95 12.85 4.65
CA LEU A 185 -26.77 12.82 3.45
C LEU A 185 -27.35 14.21 3.20
N SER A 186 -26.76 14.95 2.26
CA SER A 186 -27.50 15.94 1.47
C SER A 186 -27.99 15.22 0.23
N GLU A 187 -29.31 15.16 0.09
CA GLU A 187 -30.08 14.55 -0.99
C GLU A 187 -29.50 14.88 -2.37
N GLN A 188 -29.21 13.85 -3.17
CA GLN A 188 -29.11 13.97 -4.62
C GLN A 188 -29.73 12.73 -5.28
N ASP A 189 -30.59 13.02 -6.26
CA ASP A 189 -31.40 12.10 -7.05
C ASP A 189 -30.54 11.24 -7.99
N ASP A 190 -29.83 10.24 -7.46
CA ASP A 190 -29.27 9.15 -8.28
C ASP A 190 -30.09 7.86 -8.11
N PRO A 191 -30.27 7.05 -9.17
CA PRO A 191 -31.08 5.83 -9.15
C PRO A 191 -30.44 4.66 -8.36
N ILE A 192 -29.24 4.85 -7.80
CA ILE A 192 -28.60 3.91 -6.88
C ILE A 192 -28.99 4.31 -5.46
N ASN A 193 -29.72 3.45 -4.75
CA ASN A 193 -30.14 3.68 -3.37
C ASN A 193 -28.90 3.97 -2.50
N PRO A 194 -28.72 5.20 -2.00
CA PRO A 194 -27.49 5.62 -1.30
C PRO A 194 -27.21 4.77 -0.05
N ARG A 195 -28.24 4.14 0.52
CA ARG A 195 -28.14 3.25 1.67
C ARG A 195 -27.37 1.97 1.37
N ASP A 196 -27.60 1.37 0.19
CA ASP A 196 -26.99 0.10 -0.18
C ASP A 196 -25.45 0.24 -0.37
N VAL A 197 -25.02 1.37 -0.93
CA VAL A 197 -23.58 1.69 -1.11
C VAL A 197 -22.89 1.93 0.25
N VAL A 198 -23.58 2.55 1.19
CA VAL A 198 -23.08 2.79 2.55
C VAL A 198 -22.95 1.48 3.33
N ASP A 199 -23.97 0.62 3.25
CA ASP A 199 -23.97 -0.68 3.92
C ASP A 199 -22.87 -1.60 3.37
N ASP A 200 -22.62 -1.59 2.05
CA ASP A 200 -21.53 -2.37 1.46
C ASP A 200 -20.13 -1.88 1.88
N LYS A 201 -19.95 -0.56 2.09
CA LYS A 201 -18.68 0.03 2.57
C LYS A 201 -18.38 -0.35 4.01
N MET A 202 -19.38 -0.26 4.88
CA MET A 202 -19.26 -0.69 6.28
C MET A 202 -19.04 -2.21 6.36
N ALA A 203 -19.79 -2.98 5.56
CA ALA A 203 -19.68 -4.43 5.51
C ALA A 203 -18.32 -4.94 5.01
N LEU A 204 -17.60 -4.17 4.19
CA LEU A 204 -16.21 -4.47 3.80
C LEU A 204 -15.23 -4.13 4.92
N SER A 205 -15.38 -2.97 5.56
CA SER A 205 -14.53 -2.57 6.69
C SER A 205 -14.56 -3.59 7.83
N ASP A 206 -15.73 -4.13 8.15
CA ASP A 206 -15.93 -5.13 9.22
C ASP A 206 -15.26 -6.48 8.94
N ARG A 207 -14.75 -6.72 7.72
CA ARG A 207 -14.01 -7.96 7.38
C ARG A 207 -12.53 -7.89 7.70
N PHE A 208 -12.01 -6.70 7.93
CA PHE A 208 -10.62 -6.55 8.34
C PHE A 208 -10.52 -6.74 9.86
N GLY A 209 -9.70 -7.69 10.27
CA GLY A 209 -9.48 -7.96 11.69
C GLY A 209 -8.70 -6.84 12.41
N LEU A 210 -8.04 -5.96 11.66
CA LEU A 210 -7.41 -4.75 12.17
C LEU A 210 -7.74 -3.57 11.27
N SER A 211 -8.35 -2.53 11.83
CA SER A 211 -8.68 -1.29 11.12
C SER A 211 -7.99 -0.11 11.80
N LEU A 212 -7.14 0.60 11.07
CA LEU A 212 -6.28 1.67 11.57
C LEU A 212 -6.67 3.02 10.96
N GLY A 213 -7.14 3.94 11.81
CA GLY A 213 -7.52 5.29 11.44
C GLY A 213 -6.33 6.26 11.43
N PHE A 214 -6.12 6.95 10.31
CA PHE A 214 -5.10 7.98 10.10
C PHE A 214 -5.77 9.35 9.94
N HIS A 215 -5.69 10.15 11.00
CA HIS A 215 -6.37 11.44 11.07
C HIS A 215 -5.54 12.57 10.46
N ALA A 216 -6.20 13.69 10.17
CA ALA A 216 -5.50 14.89 9.75
C ALA A 216 -4.57 15.37 10.88
N LEU A 217 -3.38 15.85 10.50
CA LEU A 217 -2.41 16.37 11.45
C LEU A 217 -2.84 17.77 11.90
N ASP A 218 -2.70 18.03 13.19
CA ASP A 218 -2.71 19.40 13.70
C ASP A 218 -1.36 20.09 13.39
N GLN A 219 -1.25 21.35 13.81
CA GLN A 219 -0.06 22.15 13.54
C GLN A 219 1.17 21.62 14.27
N ASP A 220 1.00 21.24 15.54
CA ASP A 220 2.11 20.82 16.39
C ASP A 220 2.67 19.47 15.91
N ALA A 221 1.80 18.53 15.54
CA ALA A 221 2.18 17.27 14.93
C ALA A 221 2.90 17.47 13.59
N TYR A 222 2.44 18.43 12.77
CA TYR A 222 3.13 18.79 11.52
C TYR A 222 4.55 19.31 11.77
N VAL A 223 4.72 20.25 12.70
CA VAL A 223 6.04 20.79 13.08
C VAL A 223 6.94 19.70 13.67
N ALA A 224 6.39 18.79 14.48
CA ALA A 224 7.13 17.66 15.04
C ALA A 224 7.66 16.72 13.96
N ILE A 225 6.87 16.45 12.91
CA ILE A 225 7.32 15.62 11.76
C ILE A 225 8.44 16.33 11.00
N VAL A 226 8.31 17.64 10.72
CA VAL A 226 9.38 18.42 10.09
C VAL A 226 10.65 18.35 10.93
N GLY A 227 10.54 18.53 12.25
CA GLY A 227 11.67 18.41 13.17
C GLY A 227 12.33 17.05 13.14
N GLY A 228 11.56 15.95 13.06
CA GLY A 228 12.10 14.60 12.92
C GLY A 228 12.92 14.41 11.64
N TYR A 229 12.42 14.89 10.50
CA TYR A 229 13.16 14.84 9.24
C TYR A 229 14.39 15.73 9.24
N ALA A 230 14.26 16.97 9.74
CA ALA A 230 15.35 17.93 9.80
C ALA A 230 16.50 17.42 10.70
N ALA A 231 16.17 16.85 11.86
CA ALA A 231 17.16 16.26 12.77
C ALA A 231 17.93 15.10 12.12
N LYS A 232 17.28 14.25 11.31
CA LYS A 232 17.96 13.17 10.59
C LYS A 232 18.98 13.68 9.56
N LEU A 233 18.77 14.89 9.04
CA LEU A 233 19.64 15.53 8.06
C LEU A 233 20.58 16.57 8.68
N ASP A 234 20.61 16.70 10.01
CA ASP A 234 21.35 17.73 10.73
C ASP A 234 21.03 19.16 10.25
N LEU A 235 19.73 19.41 9.97
CA LEU A 235 19.23 20.70 9.51
C LEU A 235 18.52 21.46 10.64
N ALA A 236 18.83 22.75 10.74
CA ALA A 236 18.02 23.69 11.51
C ALA A 236 16.87 24.22 10.64
N PHE A 237 15.69 24.40 11.23
CA PHE A 237 14.51 24.94 10.55
C PHE A 237 13.74 25.91 11.46
N ASP A 238 13.01 26.84 10.84
CA ASP A 238 12.06 27.71 11.54
C ASP A 238 10.65 27.09 11.52
N PRO A 239 10.05 26.76 12.68
CA PRO A 239 8.67 26.26 12.74
C PRO A 239 7.66 27.16 12.04
N LEU A 240 7.84 28.49 12.10
CA LEU A 240 6.91 29.43 11.47
C LEU A 240 6.98 29.33 9.94
N GLU A 241 8.19 29.22 9.37
CA GLU A 241 8.39 29.01 7.93
C GLU A 241 7.75 27.70 7.48
N ALA A 242 7.95 26.61 8.23
CA ALA A 242 7.33 25.32 7.92
C ALA A 242 5.80 25.42 7.91
N ILE A 243 5.20 26.12 8.88
CA ILE A 243 3.74 26.34 8.94
C ILE A 243 3.26 27.15 7.73
N GLN A 244 3.99 28.20 7.34
CA GLN A 244 3.67 29.01 6.16
C GLN A 244 3.73 28.15 4.89
N TRP A 245 4.73 27.29 4.74
CA TRP A 245 4.84 26.34 3.64
C TRP A 245 3.62 25.41 3.57
N ALA A 246 3.22 24.81 4.69
CA ALA A 246 2.04 23.94 4.73
C ALA A 246 0.74 24.67 4.34
N THR A 247 0.63 25.94 4.76
CA THR A 247 -0.52 26.80 4.46
C THR A 247 -0.59 27.11 2.96
N GLN A 248 0.54 27.45 2.34
CA GLN A 248 0.61 27.69 0.89
C GLN A 248 0.29 26.42 0.08
N ARG A 249 0.70 25.25 0.57
CA ARG A 249 0.39 23.94 -0.03
C ARG A 249 -1.03 23.46 0.26
N GLY A 250 -1.79 24.17 1.10
CA GLY A 250 -3.18 23.86 1.43
C GLY A 250 -3.39 22.58 2.25
N SER A 251 -2.33 21.99 2.82
CA SER A 251 -2.48 20.80 3.68
C SER A 251 -1.31 20.59 4.64
N ARG A 252 -1.62 20.01 5.81
CA ARG A 252 -0.64 19.55 6.81
C ARG A 252 -0.57 18.03 6.72
N SER A 253 0.49 17.52 6.09
CA SER A 253 0.68 16.09 5.87
C SER A 253 2.17 15.75 5.95
N GLY A 254 2.51 14.49 6.25
CA GLY A 254 3.90 14.03 6.26
C GLY A 254 4.58 14.20 4.90
N ARG A 255 3.81 14.08 3.81
CA ARG A 255 4.28 14.38 2.44
C ARG A 255 4.69 15.85 2.29
N VAL A 256 3.86 16.78 2.76
CA VAL A 256 4.15 18.23 2.70
C VAL A 256 5.33 18.59 3.60
N ALA A 257 5.45 17.93 4.75
CA ALA A 257 6.60 18.09 5.65
C ALA A 257 7.90 17.62 4.97
N TRP A 258 7.90 16.47 4.31
CA TRP A 258 9.06 16.00 3.54
C TRP A 258 9.41 16.97 2.40
N GLN A 259 8.42 17.48 1.67
CA GLN A 259 8.67 18.48 0.62
C GLN A 259 9.32 19.76 1.14
N TYR A 260 8.92 20.25 2.33
CA TYR A 260 9.59 21.37 2.97
C TYR A 260 11.04 21.04 3.32
N VAL A 261 11.29 19.84 3.88
CA VAL A 261 12.64 19.42 4.27
C VAL A 261 13.54 19.21 3.05
N VAL A 262 13.02 18.70 1.93
CA VAL A 262 13.76 18.60 0.66
C VAL A 262 14.16 19.99 0.15
N ASP A 263 13.25 20.96 0.21
CA ASP A 263 13.54 22.35 -0.17
C ASP A 263 14.61 22.97 0.75
N LEU A 264 14.48 22.76 2.07
CA LEU A 264 15.45 23.19 3.07
C LEU A 264 16.83 22.54 2.85
N ALA A 265 16.89 21.24 2.59
CA ALA A 265 18.11 20.50 2.29
C ALA A 265 18.79 21.06 1.03
N GLY A 266 18.02 21.32 -0.04
CA GLY A 266 18.51 21.92 -1.26
C GLY A 266 19.12 23.32 -1.05
N ARG A 267 18.49 24.16 -0.23
CA ARG A 267 19.04 25.49 0.15
C ARG A 267 20.34 25.39 0.94
N ASN A 268 20.57 24.28 1.64
CA ASN A 268 21.79 24.00 2.41
C ASN A 268 22.81 23.13 1.64
N GLY A 269 22.58 22.85 0.35
CA GLY A 269 23.50 22.09 -0.48
C GLY A 269 23.59 20.59 -0.16
N LEU A 270 22.58 20.02 0.51
CA LEU A 270 22.51 18.60 0.85
C LEU A 270 21.76 17.81 -0.23
N SER A 271 22.22 16.57 -0.49
CA SER A 271 21.49 15.57 -1.26
C SER A 271 20.67 14.68 -0.33
N VAL A 272 19.42 14.40 -0.71
CA VAL A 272 18.45 13.59 0.05
C VAL A 272 17.82 12.52 -0.82
#